data_AF-A0A947CZC7-F1
#
_entry.id   AF-A0A947CZC7-F1
#
_cell.length_a   1.000
_cell.length_b   1.000
_cell.length_c   1.000
_cell.angle_alpha   90.00
_cell.angle_beta   90.00
_cell.angle_gamma   90.00
#
_symmetry.space_group_name_H-M   'P 1'
#
loop_
_entity.id
_entity.type
_entity.pdbx_description
1 polymer ?
#
loop_
_entity_poly.entity_id
_entity_poly.type
_entity_poly.pdbx_seq_one_letter_code
_entity_poly.pdbx_strand_id
1 'polypeptide(L)'
;MPPIVALPISLYVSGRRVVLVGAGRGATERLERLRAAEAEVVHVDPADYRPELVRSAFAVIANDDDDQLNRRVAADARAAGALAYAH
;
A
#
# COMPACT_ATOMS: atom_id res chain seq x y z
N MET A 1 -19.62 9.98 -4.67
CA MET A 1 -18.60 9.30 -3.85
C MET A 1 -18.76 9.80 -2.43
N PRO A 2 -18.92 8.94 -1.41
CA PRO A 2 -18.97 9.40 -0.02
C PRO A 2 -17.67 10.12 0.36
N PRO A 3 -17.71 11.04 1.33
CA PRO A 3 -16.52 11.78 1.75
C PRO A 3 -15.45 10.82 2.30
N ILE A 4 -14.21 11.00 1.85
CA ILE A 4 -13.06 10.29 2.39
C ILE A 4 -12.76 10.88 3.78
N VAL A 5 -12.97 10.09 4.83
CA VAL A 5 -12.67 10.48 6.21
C VAL A 5 -11.20 10.20 6.50
N ALA A 6 -10.30 10.97 5.88
CA ALA A 6 -8.86 10.88 6.08
C ALA A 6 -8.23 12.26 6.27
N LEU A 7 -7.25 12.36 7.18
CA LEU A 7 -6.43 13.55 7.33
C LEU A 7 -5.31 13.55 6.28
N PRO A 8 -5.11 14.63 5.52
CA PRO A 8 -3.94 14.75 4.67
C PRO A 8 -2.68 14.90 5.55
N ILE A 9 -1.72 14.02 5.35
CA ILE A 9 -0.41 14.07 6.01
C ILE A 9 0.71 13.90 4.98
N SER A 10 1.82 14.60 5.19
CA SER A 10 3.05 14.35 4.44
C SER A 10 3.85 13.26 5.15
N LEU A 11 4.39 12.30 4.39
CA LEU A 11 5.22 11.22 4.92
C LEU A 11 6.59 11.24 4.25
N TYR A 12 7.64 11.16 5.07
CA TYR A 12 9.00 10.95 4.57
C TYR A 12 9.21 9.46 4.29
N VAL A 13 9.24 9.11 3.01
CA VAL A 13 9.35 7.72 2.55
C VAL A 13 10.69 7.39 1.88
N SER A 14 11.59 8.37 1.69
CA SER A 14 12.93 8.10 1.13
C SER A 14 13.65 7.06 1.97
N GLY A 15 14.13 5.99 1.32
CA GLY A 15 14.77 4.83 1.95
C GLY A 15 13.85 3.98 2.84
N ARG A 16 12.52 4.22 2.84
CA ARG A 16 11.56 3.43 3.62
C ARG A 16 10.96 2.33 2.76
N ARG A 17 10.89 1.13 3.32
CA ARG A 17 10.18 0.00 2.70
C ARG A 17 8.69 0.25 2.63
N VAL A 18 8.15 0.32 1.41
CA VAL A 18 6.70 0.46 1.16
C VAL A 18 6.24 -0.72 0.32
N VAL A 19 5.17 -1.38 0.74
CA VAL A 19 4.55 -2.48 -0.02
C VAL A 19 3.36 -1.92 -0.78
N LEU A 20 3.31 -2.16 -2.09
CA LEU A 20 2.18 -1.80 -2.94
C LEU A 20 1.59 -3.08 -3.53
N VAL A 21 0.33 -3.37 -3.23
CA VAL A 21 -0.43 -4.50 -3.78
C VAL A 21 -1.44 -3.97 -4.78
N GLY A 22 -1.41 -4.48 -6.02
CA GLY A 22 -2.33 -4.06 -7.08
C GLY A 22 -1.65 -4.04 -8.45
N ALA A 23 -2.42 -4.31 -9.51
CA ALA A 23 -1.89 -4.37 -10.89
C ALA A 23 -2.50 -3.32 -11.85
N GLY A 24 -3.51 -2.57 -11.41
CA GLY A 24 -4.21 -1.60 -12.25
C GLY A 24 -3.51 -0.25 -12.42
N ARG A 25 -4.11 0.63 -13.24
CA ARG A 25 -3.61 2.00 -13.48
C ARG A 25 -3.32 2.77 -12.19
N GLY A 26 -4.21 2.67 -11.20
CA GLY A 26 -4.02 3.35 -9.90
C GLY A 26 -2.84 2.80 -9.08
N ALA A 27 -2.43 1.55 -9.30
CA ALA A 27 -1.22 1.00 -8.72
C ALA A 27 0.01 1.52 -9.46
N THR A 28 -0.01 1.55 -10.80
CA THR A 28 1.09 2.12 -11.61
C THR A 28 1.37 3.59 -11.24
N GLU A 29 0.34 4.43 -11.18
CA GLU A 29 0.49 5.85 -10.81
C GLU A 29 1.06 6.02 -9.39
N ARG A 30 0.68 5.15 -8.43
CA ARG A 30 1.23 5.17 -7.07
C ARG A 30 2.67 4.67 -7.03
N LEU A 31 3.00 3.64 -7.81
CA LEU A 31 4.36 3.11 -7.92
C LEU A 31 5.32 4.20 -8.42
N GLU A 32 4.94 4.94 -9.45
CA GLU A 32 5.73 6.06 -9.97
C GLU A 32 5.94 7.14 -8.91
N ARG A 33 4.88 7.55 -8.20
CA ARG A 33 4.97 8.56 -7.13
C ARG A 33 5.83 8.12 -5.96
N LEU A 34 5.74 6.86 -5.56
CA LEU A 34 6.56 6.28 -4.48
C LEU A 34 8.04 6.23 -4.88
N ARG A 35 8.34 5.82 -6.13
CA ARG A 35 9.71 5.81 -6.67
C ARG A 35 10.28 7.21 -6.78
N ALA A 36 9.49 8.19 -7.23
CA ALA A 36 9.89 9.59 -7.28
C ALA A 36 10.15 10.20 -5.88
N ALA A 37 9.52 9.64 -4.85
CA ALA A 37 9.77 9.97 -3.44
C ALA A 37 10.88 9.12 -2.80
N GLU A 38 11.64 8.35 -3.60
CA GLU A 38 12.77 7.50 -3.20
C GLU A 38 12.41 6.39 -2.20
N ALA A 39 11.15 5.94 -2.19
CA ALA A 39 10.77 4.79 -1.38
C ALA A 39 11.36 3.48 -1.90
N GLU A 40 11.67 2.55 -1.00
CA GLU A 40 12.02 1.18 -1.34
C GLU A 40 10.74 0.38 -1.59
N VAL A 41 10.24 0.43 -2.82
CA VAL A 41 8.93 -0.13 -3.16
C VAL A 41 9.02 -1.62 -3.49
N VAL A 42 8.27 -2.43 -2.75
CA VAL A 42 7.96 -3.82 -3.11
C VAL A 42 6.58 -3.81 -3.78
N HIS A 43 6.56 -3.91 -5.10
CA HIS A 43 5.33 -4.02 -5.89
C HIS A 43 4.94 -5.49 -6.00
N VAL A 44 3.72 -5.82 -5.59
CA VAL A 44 3.19 -7.17 -5.47
C VAL A 44 1.96 -7.32 -6.36
N ASP A 45 1.97 -8.33 -7.21
CA ASP A 45 0.76 -8.74 -7.94
C ASP A 45 -0.30 -9.25 -6.93
N PRO A 46 -1.57 -8.85 -7.07
CA PRO A 46 -2.68 -9.35 -6.24
C PRO A 46 -2.68 -10.87 -6.02
N ALA A 47 -2.40 -11.67 -7.05
CA ALA A 47 -2.40 -13.13 -6.98
C ALA A 47 -1.25 -13.69 -6.11
N ASP A 48 -0.15 -12.93 -6.01
CA ASP A 48 1.04 -13.30 -5.28
C ASP A 48 1.06 -12.75 -3.83
N TYR A 49 0.02 -12.02 -3.43
CA TYR A 49 -0.06 -11.47 -2.08
C TYR A 49 -0.03 -12.57 -1.01
N ARG A 50 0.85 -12.41 -0.02
CA ARG A 50 0.93 -13.23 1.19
C ARG A 50 1.11 -12.31 2.41
N PRO A 51 0.51 -12.62 3.58
CA PRO A 51 0.58 -11.77 4.77
C PRO A 51 2.02 -11.46 5.24
N GLU A 52 2.98 -12.35 4.97
CA GLU A 52 4.38 -12.15 5.36
C GLU A 52 5.03 -10.96 4.65
N LEU A 53 4.52 -10.59 3.46
CA LEU A 53 5.06 -9.49 2.67
C LEU A 53 4.95 -8.14 3.39
N VAL A 54 3.95 -7.97 4.25
CA VAL A 54 3.73 -6.69 4.97
C VAL A 54 4.61 -6.51 6.20
N ARG A 55 5.31 -7.56 6.66
CA ARG A 55 6.16 -7.50 7.86
C ARG A 55 7.27 -6.46 7.69
N SER A 56 7.50 -5.62 8.70
CA SER A 56 8.52 -4.56 8.69
C SER A 56 8.35 -3.49 7.60
N ALA A 57 7.20 -3.42 6.93
CA ALA A 57 6.90 -2.31 6.04
C ALA A 57 6.63 -1.04 6.85
N PHE A 58 7.11 0.10 6.37
CA PHE A 58 6.74 1.40 6.92
C PHE A 58 5.28 1.73 6.59
N ALA A 59 4.90 1.48 5.33
CA ALA A 59 3.53 1.64 4.84
C ALA A 59 3.16 0.52 3.86
N VAL A 60 1.87 0.21 3.81
CA VAL A 60 1.27 -0.75 2.89
C VAL A 60 0.11 -0.07 2.17
N ILE A 61 0.15 -0.14 0.84
CA ILE A 61 -0.87 0.40 -0.04
C ILE A 61 -1.53 -0.77 -0.76
N ALA A 62 -2.83 -0.96 -0.54
CA ALA A 62 -3.65 -1.86 -1.35
C ALA A 62 -4.47 -1.01 -2.33
N ASN A 63 -4.35 -1.30 -3.62
CA ASN A 63 -5.09 -0.61 -4.67
C ASN A 63 -5.40 -1.60 -5.79
N ASP A 64 -6.41 -2.43 -5.55
CA ASP A 64 -6.93 -3.41 -6.49
C ASP A 64 -8.45 -3.28 -6.62
N ASP A 65 -9.04 -3.83 -7.69
CA ASP A 65 -10.49 -3.85 -7.87
C ASP A 65 -11.20 -4.86 -6.93
N ASP A 66 -10.44 -5.76 -6.30
CA ASP A 66 -10.93 -6.67 -5.26
C ASP A 66 -10.94 -6.00 -3.86
N ASP A 67 -12.11 -5.49 -3.47
CA ASP A 67 -12.37 -4.93 -2.14
C ASP A 67 -12.05 -5.91 -0.98
N GLN A 68 -12.23 -7.22 -1.19
CA GLN A 68 -11.94 -8.22 -0.16
C GLN A 68 -10.43 -8.36 0.02
N LEU A 69 -9.66 -8.37 -1.07
CA LEU A 69 -8.21 -8.33 -1.01
C LEU A 69 -7.73 -7.04 -0.31
N ASN A 70 -8.26 -5.88 -0.69
CA ASN A 70 -7.90 -4.60 -0.08
C ASN A 70 -8.12 -4.60 1.44
N ARG A 71 -9.27 -5.13 1.90
CA ARG A 71 -9.56 -5.28 3.33
C ARG A 71 -8.59 -6.22 4.04
N ARG A 72 -8.24 -7.36 3.42
CA ARG A 72 -7.28 -8.33 3.98
C ARG A 72 -5.89 -7.71 4.11
N VAL A 73 -5.37 -7.11 3.04
CA VAL A 73 -4.06 -6.44 3.03
C VAL A 73 -4.00 -5.36 4.12
N ALA A 74 -5.07 -4.56 4.26
CA ALA A 74 -5.12 -3.52 5.29
C ALA A 74 -5.17 -4.08 6.72
N ALA A 75 -5.85 -5.21 6.95
CA ALA A 75 -5.88 -5.87 8.25
C ALA A 75 -4.49 -6.41 8.62
N ASP A 76 -3.85 -7.13 7.69
CA ASP A 76 -2.51 -7.70 7.88
C ASP A 76 -1.47 -6.59 8.12
N ALA A 77 -1.52 -5.50 7.35
CA ALA A 77 -0.65 -4.34 7.51
C ALA A 77 -0.77 -3.71 8.91
N ARG A 78 -2.00 -3.50 9.39
CA ARG A 78 -2.25 -2.95 10.73
C ARG A 78 -1.76 -3.90 11.82
N ALA A 79 -1.99 -5.20 11.68
CA ALA A 79 -1.50 -6.21 12.61
C ALA A 79 0.05 -6.24 12.67
N ALA A 80 0.72 -5.93 11.55
CA ALA A 80 2.17 -5.80 11.48
C ALA A 80 2.72 -4.43 11.96
N GLY A 81 1.86 -3.50 12.37
CA GLY A 81 2.25 -2.16 12.83
C GLY A 81 2.59 -1.17 11.71
N ALA A 82 2.25 -1.47 10.46
CA ALA A 82 2.48 -0.59 9.31
C ALA A 82 1.31 0.39 9.12
N LEU A 83 1.59 1.56 8.51
CA LEU A 83 0.53 2.45 8.04
C LEU A 83 -0.19 1.80 6.84
N ALA A 84 -1.50 1.57 6.96
CA ALA A 84 -2.31 0.94 5.92
C ALA A 84 -3.16 1.98 5.17
N TYR A 85 -2.99 2.04 3.85
CA TYR A 85 -3.90 2.73 2.93
C TYR A 85 -4.50 1.70 1.99
N ALA A 86 -5.82 1.57 2.00
CA ALA A 86 -6.55 0.67 1.11
C ALA A 86 -7.77 1.39 0.57
N HIS A 87 -7.92 1.35 -0.75
CA HIS A 87 -9.04 1.93 -1.49
C HIS A 87 -9.37 1.01 -2.66
#